data_AF-A0A239EX61-F1
#
_entry.id   AF-A0A239EX61-F1
#
_cell.length_a   1.000
_cell.length_b   1.000
_cell.length_c   1.000
_cell.angle_alpha   90.00
_cell.angle_beta   90.00
_cell.angle_gamma   90.00
#
_symmetry.space_group_name_H-M   'P 1'
#
loop_
_entity.id
_entity.type
_entity.pdbx_description
1 polymer ?
#
loop_
_entity_poly.entity_id
_entity_poly.type
_entity_poly.pdbx_seq_one_letter_code
_entity_poly.pdbx_strand_id
1 'polypeptide(L)'
;MACYEESTDADPELSFWEVVAWFTTDRPIPIRTLQDVHHHGRRFALDQPSTPLVYLLTGHARAEDSVQAIAGVVGFLLHNRHVVTSFTVTETRATRRSVATPARPVTTRQTDVWLHDRRHPR
;
A
#
# COMPACT_ATOMS: atom_id res chain seq x y z
N MET A 1 -15.62 1.98 -18.83
CA MET A 1 -15.01 1.41 -17.61
C MET A 1 -13.52 1.54 -17.83
N ALA A 2 -12.86 2.47 -17.14
CA ALA A 2 -11.42 2.69 -17.31
C ALA A 2 -10.72 1.70 -16.37
N CYS A 3 -9.98 0.75 -16.93
CA CYS A 3 -9.29 -0.27 -16.15
C CYS A 3 -7.95 0.29 -15.66
N TYR A 4 -7.63 0.06 -14.38
CA TYR A 4 -6.30 0.34 -13.82
C TYR A 4 -5.30 -0.66 -14.37
N GLU A 5 -4.26 -0.18 -15.05
CA GLU A 5 -3.21 -1.02 -15.60
C GLU A 5 -2.00 -1.02 -14.67
N GLU A 6 -1.66 -2.20 -14.19
CA GLU A 6 -0.47 -2.44 -13.38
C GLU A 6 0.69 -2.81 -14.32
N SER A 7 1.81 -2.10 -14.25
CA SER A 7 3.01 -2.48 -15.03
C SER A 7 3.60 -3.77 -14.45
N THR A 8 3.29 -4.90 -15.08
CA THR A 8 3.67 -6.25 -14.67
C THR A 8 4.86 -6.78 -15.46
N ASP A 9 6.04 -6.83 -14.85
CA ASP A 9 6.74 -8.09 -14.51
C ASP A 9 8.05 -7.72 -13.81
N ALA A 10 8.14 -7.98 -12.51
CA ALA A 10 9.28 -7.51 -11.73
C ALA A 10 10.10 -8.72 -11.27
N ASP A 11 11.33 -8.79 -11.78
CA ASP A 11 12.32 -9.84 -11.51
C ASP A 11 12.34 -10.18 -10.01
N PRO A 12 12.11 -11.45 -9.63
CA PRO A 12 12.07 -11.87 -8.24
C PRO A 12 13.39 -11.67 -7.49
N GLU A 13 14.53 -11.52 -8.19
CA GLU A 13 15.83 -11.26 -7.58
C GLU A 13 16.02 -9.81 -7.12
N LEU A 14 15.18 -8.90 -7.63
CA LEU A 14 15.24 -7.49 -7.23
C LEU A 14 14.69 -7.28 -5.82
N SER A 15 15.23 -6.25 -5.15
CA SER A 15 14.81 -5.87 -3.81
C SER A 15 13.34 -5.48 -3.79
N PHE A 16 12.62 -5.94 -2.77
CA PHE A 16 11.23 -5.54 -2.56
C PHE A 16 11.17 -4.22 -1.78
N TRP A 17 10.45 -3.26 -2.31
CA TRP A 17 10.27 -1.93 -1.74
C TRP A 17 8.79 -1.67 -1.46
N GLU A 18 8.53 -1.13 -0.28
CA GLU A 18 7.27 -0.46 0.05
C GLU A 18 7.49 1.04 -0.12
N VAL A 19 6.69 1.64 -0.99
CA VAL A 19 6.79 3.04 -1.36
C VAL A 19 5.50 3.75 -0.98
N VAL A 20 5.64 4.94 -0.43
CA VAL A 20 4.53 5.82 -0.09
C VAL A 20 4.78 7.18 -0.74
N ALA A 21 3.80 7.66 -1.49
CA ALA A 21 3.82 8.96 -2.14
C ALA A 21 2.64 9.80 -1.64
N TRP A 22 2.94 10.94 -1.04
CA TRP A 22 1.96 11.97 -0.72
C TRP A 22 1.85 12.90 -1.92
N PHE A 23 0.63 13.18 -2.33
CA PHE A 23 0.40 14.12 -3.42
C PHE A 23 -0.87 14.94 -3.19
N THR A 24 -0.91 16.08 -3.85
CA THR A 24 -2.08 16.96 -3.88
C THR A 24 -2.63 17.05 -5.29
N THR A 25 -3.93 17.31 -5.41
CA THR A 25 -4.61 17.54 -6.69
C THR A 25 -5.41 18.82 -6.64
N ASP A 26 -5.67 19.42 -7.81
CA ASP A 26 -6.53 20.59 -7.94
C ASP A 26 -8.02 20.26 -7.77
N ARG A 27 -8.40 19.01 -8.09
CA ARG A 27 -9.76 18.49 -8.01
C ARG A 27 -9.82 17.23 -7.16
N PRO A 28 -10.91 17.03 -6.40
CA PRO A 28 -11.09 15.82 -5.63
C PRO A 28 -11.14 14.59 -6.54
N ILE A 29 -10.40 13.55 -6.16
CA ILE A 29 -10.47 12.23 -6.80
C ILE A 29 -11.82 11.59 -6.41
N PRO A 30 -12.63 11.10 -7.38
CA PRO A 30 -13.90 10.47 -7.07
C PRO A 30 -13.74 9.25 -6.13
N ILE A 31 -14.64 9.09 -5.16
CA ILE A 31 -14.57 7.96 -4.19
C ILE A 31 -14.53 6.59 -4.89
N ARG A 32 -15.27 6.43 -5.99
CA ARG A 32 -15.28 5.18 -6.78
C ARG A 32 -13.91 4.83 -7.31
N THR A 33 -13.15 5.83 -7.74
CA THR A 33 -11.76 5.65 -8.16
C THR A 33 -10.90 5.10 -7.03
N LEU A 34 -11.03 5.67 -5.83
CA LEU A 34 -10.27 5.20 -4.66
C LEU A 34 -10.59 3.71 -4.40
N GLN A 35 -11.87 3.34 -4.47
CA GLN A 35 -12.32 1.97 -4.31
C GLN A 35 -11.80 1.04 -5.42
N ASP A 36 -11.78 1.51 -6.68
CA ASP A 36 -11.30 0.73 -7.82
C ASP A 36 -9.79 0.43 -7.70
N VAL A 37 -8.97 1.38 -7.23
CA VAL A 37 -7.55 1.12 -6.93
C VAL A 37 -7.42 0.05 -5.85
N HIS A 38 -8.20 0.15 -4.76
CA HIS A 38 -8.18 -0.84 -3.70
C HIS A 38 -8.63 -2.23 -4.17
N HIS A 39 -9.58 -2.30 -5.12
CA HIS A 39 -10.13 -3.55 -5.61
C HIS A 39 -9.23 -4.21 -6.67
N HIS A 40 -8.62 -3.42 -7.55
CA HIS A 40 -7.89 -3.90 -8.72
C HIS A 40 -6.37 -3.76 -8.61
N GLY A 41 -5.87 -2.78 -7.87
CA GLY A 41 -4.45 -2.53 -7.64
C GLY A 41 -3.89 -3.42 -6.55
N ARG A 42 -3.67 -4.71 -6.81
CA ARG A 42 -3.17 -5.65 -5.79
C ARG A 42 -1.86 -5.22 -5.11
N ARG A 43 -1.08 -4.37 -5.77
CA ARG A 43 0.17 -3.79 -5.24
C ARG A 43 0.05 -2.32 -4.80
N PHE A 44 -1.06 -1.65 -5.08
CA PHE A 44 -1.24 -0.22 -4.86
C PHE A 44 -2.51 0.09 -4.06
N ALA A 45 -2.41 1.02 -3.11
CA ALA A 45 -3.54 1.53 -2.35
C ALA A 45 -3.56 3.05 -2.43
N LEU A 46 -4.74 3.64 -2.64
CA LEU A 46 -4.90 5.09 -2.75
C LEU A 46 -5.89 5.59 -1.70
N ASP A 47 -5.36 6.24 -0.66
CA ASP A 47 -6.12 6.73 0.48
C ASP A 47 -6.22 8.25 0.49
N GLN A 48 -7.25 8.78 1.15
CA GLN A 48 -7.38 10.21 1.45
C GLN A 48 -7.31 10.43 2.96
N PRO A 49 -6.11 10.67 3.52
CA PRO A 49 -5.93 10.81 4.96
C PRO A 49 -6.46 12.12 5.56
N SER A 50 -6.63 13.21 4.77
CA SER A 50 -7.04 14.52 5.33
C SER A 50 -7.68 15.48 4.32
N THR A 51 -8.26 16.57 4.85
CA THR A 51 -8.52 17.84 4.16
C THR A 51 -7.45 18.86 4.57
N PRO A 52 -6.89 19.70 3.67
CA PRO A 52 -7.14 19.79 2.21
C PRO A 52 -6.69 18.54 1.44
N LEU A 53 -6.98 18.47 0.13
CA LEU A 53 -6.87 17.32 -0.80
C LEU A 53 -5.46 16.68 -0.87
N VAL A 54 -4.99 16.12 0.23
CA VAL A 54 -3.76 15.33 0.34
C VAL A 54 -4.15 13.87 0.24
N TYR A 55 -3.60 13.22 -0.77
CA TYR A 55 -3.78 11.81 -1.06
C TYR A 55 -2.50 11.04 -0.78
N LEU A 56 -2.67 9.78 -0.40
CA LEU A 56 -1.61 8.84 -0.10
C LEU A 56 -1.67 7.70 -1.11
N LEU A 57 -0.67 7.58 -1.96
CA LEU A 57 -0.47 6.38 -2.78
C LEU A 57 0.58 5.51 -2.12
N THR A 58 0.15 4.34 -1.65
CA THR A 58 1.06 3.28 -1.22
C THR A 58 1.22 2.29 -2.36
N GLY A 59 2.44 1.88 -2.66
CA GLY A 59 2.75 0.95 -3.72
C GLY A 59 3.86 0.00 -3.32
N HIS A 60 3.79 -1.23 -3.83
CA HIS A 60 4.85 -2.21 -3.68
C HIS A 60 5.51 -2.46 -5.03
N ALA A 61 6.83 -2.28 -5.10
CA ALA A 61 7.61 -2.47 -6.32
C ALA A 61 8.85 -3.30 -6.03
N ARG A 62 9.23 -4.17 -6.97
CA ARG A 62 10.60 -4.70 -6.99
C ARG A 62 11.45 -3.81 -7.88
N ALA A 63 12.59 -3.39 -7.35
CA ALA A 63 13.50 -2.48 -8.04
C ALA A 63 14.92 -2.64 -7.49
N GLU A 64 15.91 -2.24 -8.28
CA GLU A 64 17.32 -2.25 -7.88
C GLU A 64 17.56 -1.28 -6.73
N ASP A 65 16.96 -0.08 -6.82
CA ASP A 65 17.09 0.99 -5.84
C ASP A 65 15.75 1.66 -5.49
N SER A 66 15.81 2.57 -4.53
CA SER A 66 14.63 3.33 -4.06
C SER A 66 14.09 4.28 -5.12
N VAL A 67 14.92 4.81 -6.01
CA VAL A 67 14.53 5.79 -7.03
C VAL A 67 13.69 5.10 -8.10
N GLN A 68 14.12 3.95 -8.58
CA GLN A 68 13.38 3.09 -9.49
C GLN A 68 12.05 2.63 -8.87
N ALA A 69 12.05 2.25 -7.58
CA ALA A 69 10.83 1.89 -6.87
C ALA A 69 9.83 3.07 -6.83
N ILE A 70 10.30 4.27 -6.50
CA ILE A 70 9.49 5.50 -6.50
C ILE A 70 8.98 5.81 -7.90
N ALA A 71 9.84 5.70 -8.92
CA ALA A 71 9.46 5.94 -10.32
C ALA A 71 8.35 4.99 -10.78
N GLY A 72 8.38 3.72 -10.36
CA GLY A 72 7.30 2.77 -10.64
C GLY A 72 5.96 3.21 -10.03
N VAL A 73 5.97 3.67 -8.77
CA VAL A 73 4.78 4.15 -8.07
C VAL A 73 4.25 5.47 -8.65
N VAL A 74 5.11 6.42 -8.95
CA VAL A 74 4.71 7.68 -9.61
C VAL A 74 4.26 7.42 -11.06
N GLY A 75 4.87 6.45 -11.74
CA GLY A 75 4.48 5.98 -13.06
C GLY A 75 3.03 5.47 -13.08
N PHE A 76 2.58 4.79 -12.03
CA PHE A 76 1.17 4.42 -11.88
C PHE A 76 0.23 5.64 -11.88
N LEU A 77 0.58 6.74 -11.20
CA LEU A 77 -0.22 7.98 -11.26
C LEU A 77 -0.25 8.57 -12.67
N LEU A 78 0.90 8.60 -13.35
CA LEU A 78 1.03 9.13 -14.71
C LEU A 78 0.20 8.31 -15.72
N HIS A 79 0.23 6.98 -15.61
CA HIS A 79 -0.53 6.08 -16.48
C HIS A 79 -2.05 6.26 -16.28
N ASN A 80 -2.44 6.60 -15.05
CA ASN A 80 -3.83 6.83 -14.67
C ASN A 80 -4.20 8.32 -14.61
N ARG A 81 -3.50 9.19 -15.36
CA ARG A 81 -3.77 10.64 -15.45
C ARG A 81 -5.19 11.01 -15.90
N HIS A 82 -5.87 10.09 -16.58
CA HIS A 82 -7.27 10.26 -16.99
C HIS A 82 -8.23 10.31 -15.78
N VAL A 83 -7.74 9.87 -14.62
CA VAL A 83 -8.42 9.88 -13.33
C VAL A 83 -7.84 10.96 -12.41
N VAL A 84 -6.51 11.05 -12.36
CA VAL A 84 -5.77 12.03 -11.54
C VAL A 84 -5.17 13.08 -12.49
N THR A 85 -5.98 14.07 -12.87
CA THR A 85 -5.65 15.03 -13.94
C THR A 85 -4.35 15.79 -13.70
N SER A 86 -4.32 16.63 -12.66
CA SER A 86 -3.15 17.38 -12.23
C SER A 86 -2.82 17.00 -10.80
N PHE A 87 -1.59 16.54 -10.58
CA PHE A 87 -1.11 16.24 -9.24
C PHE A 87 0.29 16.79 -9.00
N THR A 88 0.57 17.14 -7.75
CA THR A 88 1.91 17.48 -7.27
C THR A 88 2.29 16.48 -6.19
N VAL A 89 3.33 15.69 -6.42
CA VAL A 89 3.93 14.83 -5.40
C VAL A 89 4.70 15.72 -4.43
N THR A 90 4.31 15.72 -3.17
CA THR A 90 4.90 16.59 -2.13
C THR A 90 5.97 15.87 -1.32
N GLU A 91 5.80 14.55 -1.11
CA GLU A 91 6.76 13.74 -0.36
C GLU A 91 6.73 12.30 -0.90
N THR A 92 7.89 11.66 -0.91
CA THR A 92 8.04 10.24 -1.22
C THR A 92 8.90 9.56 -0.17
N ARG A 93 8.47 8.39 0.28
CA ARG A 93 9.27 7.49 1.12
C ARG A 93 9.35 6.12 0.48
N ALA A 94 10.54 5.55 0.48
CA ALA A 94 10.76 4.18 0.03
C ALA A 94 11.47 3.41 1.14
N THR A 95 10.85 2.35 1.60
CA THR A 95 11.37 1.47 2.63
C THR A 95 11.67 0.12 1.99
N ARG A 96 12.93 -0.30 2.03
CA ARG A 96 13.32 -1.64 1.59
C ARG A 96 12.73 -2.65 2.58
N ARG A 97 11.87 -3.53 2.10
CA ARG A 97 11.43 -4.69 2.88
C ARG A 97 12.43 -5.82 2.63
N SER A 98 13.26 -6.09 3.62
CA SER A 98 13.91 -7.39 3.70
C SER A 98 12.82 -8.46 3.74
N VAL A 99 12.95 -9.50 2.92
CA VAL A 99 12.12 -10.70 3.05
C VAL A 99 12.28 -11.14 4.50
N ALA A 100 11.21 -11.00 5.28
CA ALA A 100 11.23 -11.45 6.66
C ALA A 100 11.53 -12.94 6.62
N THR A 101 12.68 -13.35 7.18
CA THR A 101 12.83 -14.70 7.70
C THR A 101 11.55 -14.97 8.51
N PRO A 102 10.79 -16.04 8.23
CA PRO A 102 9.52 -16.25 8.92
C PRO A 102 9.79 -16.19 10.42
N ALA A 103 9.24 -15.15 11.06
CA ALA A 103 9.33 -15.00 12.49
C ALA A 103 8.74 -16.27 13.09
N ARG A 104 9.61 -16.99 13.82
CA ARG A 104 9.29 -18.14 14.67
C ARG A 104 7.90 -17.92 15.30
N PRO A 105 7.00 -18.91 15.26
CA PRO A 105 5.63 -18.71 15.72
C PRO A 105 5.66 -18.12 17.13
N VAL A 106 5.07 -16.94 17.27
CA VAL A 106 4.86 -16.28 18.55
C VAL A 106 4.06 -17.26 19.39
N THR A 107 4.72 -17.79 20.42
CA THR A 107 4.13 -18.64 21.43
C THR A 107 2.83 -18.01 21.91
N THR A 108 1.77 -18.80 21.79
CA THR A 108 0.41 -18.56 22.26
C THR A 108 0.39 -17.65 23.48
N ARG A 109 -0.31 -16.52 23.34
CA ARG A 109 -0.64 -15.61 24.44
C ARG A 109 -1.18 -16.43 25.62
N GLN A 110 -0.41 -16.46 26.68
CA GLN A 110 -0.71 -17.00 27.99
C GLN A 110 -1.80 -16.14 28.65
N THR A 111 -3.05 -16.23 28.17
CA THR A 111 -4.17 -15.49 28.80
C THR A 111 -5.50 -16.25 28.86
N ASP A 112 -5.63 -17.43 28.25
CA ASP A 112 -6.87 -18.25 28.33
C ASP A 112 -6.84 -19.38 29.38
N VAL A 113 -6.02 -19.27 30.44
CA VAL A 113 -6.00 -20.28 31.53
C VAL A 113 -7.07 -20.02 32.61
N TRP A 114 -7.78 -18.89 32.58
CA TRP A 114 -8.63 -18.47 33.72
C TRP A 114 -10.13 -18.80 33.61
N LEU A 115 -10.56 -19.67 32.69
CA LEU A 115 -12.00 -19.94 32.47
C LEU A 115 -12.44 -21.41 32.61
N HIS A 116 -11.59 -22.31 33.11
CA HIS A 116 -11.98 -23.72 33.33
C HIS A 116 -12.04 -24.20 34.77
N ASP A 117 -11.79 -23.34 35.76
CA ASP A 117 -11.75 -23.77 37.17
C ASP A 117 -12.90 -23.23 38.03
N ARG A 118 -14.16 -23.28 37.55
CA ARG A 118 -15.34 -23.06 38.42
C ARG A 118 -16.61 -23.75 37.92
N ARG A 119 -16.68 -25.09 38.00
CA ARG A 119 -17.96 -25.81 38.21
C ARG A 119 -17.75 -27.15 38.90
N HIS A 120 -17.74 -27.15 40.24
CA HIS A 120 -18.27 -28.24 41.04
C HIS A 120 -18.66 -27.74 42.44
N PRO A 121 -19.96 -27.65 42.77
CA PRO A 121 -20.44 -27.87 44.11
C PRO A 121 -20.84 -29.34 44.27
N ARG A 122 -20.45 -29.95 45.38
CA ARG A 122 -21.10 -31.14 45.95
C ARG A 122 -22.34 -30.71 46.72
#